data_AF-A0A2J6X2W2-F1
#
_entry.id   AF-A0A2J6X2W2-F1
#
_cell.length_a   1.000
_cell.length_b   1.000
_cell.length_c   1.000
_cell.angle_alpha   90.00
_cell.angle_beta   90.00
_cell.angle_gamma   90.00
#
_symmetry.space_group_name_H-M   'P 1'
#
loop_
_entity.id
_entity.type
_entity.pdbx_description
1 polymer ?
#
loop_
_entity_poly.entity_id
_entity_poly.type
_entity_poly.pdbx_seq_one_letter_code
_entity_poly.pdbx_strand_id
1 'polypeptide(L)'
;GIPVRGYREEKGVSPTSQTETYVALKLFIDNWRWAGVPFYLRSGKRLPRRVSEIAIQFKAAPTMIFADTPLNDLDPNVLAIRIQPDEGISLKFSSKTPGQPQIRPVTMDFRYGVSFGVTSPDAYERLLLDCMLGDSTLFTRRDEVEASWSLLTPILQAWAEGPPPPFPNYEAGSWGPAAADDFIARDGRSWRRL
;
A
#
# COMPACT_ATOMS: atom_id res chain seq x y z
N GLY A 1 -5.19 18.28 14.01
CA GLY A 1 -4.74 19.03 12.82
C GLY A 1 -5.57 20.29 12.67
N ILE A 2 -5.29 21.11 11.66
CA ILE A 2 -6.15 22.26 11.30
C ILE A 2 -7.31 21.72 10.46
N PRO A 3 -8.57 22.07 10.77
CA PRO A 3 -9.72 21.70 9.94
C PRO A 3 -9.55 22.17 8.49
N VAL A 4 -9.89 21.31 7.55
CA VAL A 4 -9.86 21.61 6.11
C VAL A 4 -11.23 21.42 5.49
N ARG A 5 -11.45 22.06 4.35
CA ARG A 5 -12.70 21.95 3.58
C ARG A 5 -12.89 20.53 3.07
N GLY A 6 -14.16 20.12 2.98
CA GLY A 6 -14.53 18.87 2.30
C GLY A 6 -14.25 18.96 0.79
N TYR A 7 -14.07 17.82 0.13
CA TYR A 7 -13.78 17.80 -1.32
C TYR A 7 -14.79 18.61 -2.16
N ARG A 8 -16.09 18.49 -1.86
CA ARG A 8 -17.18 19.20 -2.55
C ARG A 8 -17.24 20.71 -2.25
N GLU A 9 -16.48 21.18 -1.27
CA GLU A 9 -16.38 22.60 -0.88
C GLU A 9 -15.13 23.28 -1.44
N GLU A 10 -14.24 22.52 -2.10
CA GLU A 10 -13.04 23.05 -2.74
C GLU A 10 -13.41 23.85 -4.00
N LYS A 11 -12.65 24.92 -4.27
CA LYS A 11 -12.89 25.79 -5.42
C LYS A 11 -12.75 24.99 -6.72
N GLY A 12 -13.76 25.03 -7.58
CA GLY A 12 -13.76 24.33 -8.87
C GLY A 12 -14.30 22.90 -8.81
N VAL A 13 -14.76 22.43 -7.65
CA VAL A 13 -15.45 21.14 -7.51
C VAL A 13 -16.96 21.36 -7.52
N SER A 14 -17.69 20.54 -8.26
CA SER A 14 -19.16 20.54 -8.20
C SER A 14 -19.64 20.11 -6.80
N PRO A 15 -20.61 20.81 -6.19
CA PRO A 15 -21.23 20.39 -4.93
C PRO A 15 -21.88 19.00 -4.99
N THR A 16 -22.21 18.53 -6.20
CA THR A 16 -22.78 17.19 -6.44
C THR A 16 -21.76 16.19 -7.01
N SER A 17 -20.47 16.54 -7.01
CA SER A 17 -19.41 15.68 -7.54
C SER A 17 -19.43 14.30 -6.88
N GLN A 18 -19.33 13.26 -7.70
CA GLN A 18 -19.23 11.86 -7.27
C GLN A 18 -17.81 11.31 -7.42
N THR A 19 -16.85 12.16 -7.80
CA THR A 19 -15.45 11.75 -7.94
C THR A 19 -14.89 11.25 -6.61
N GLU A 20 -14.30 10.07 -6.67
CA GLU A 20 -13.62 9.41 -5.58
C GLU A 20 -12.32 10.12 -5.20
N THR A 21 -12.10 10.31 -3.90
CA THR A 21 -10.81 10.79 -3.36
C THR A 21 -10.02 9.69 -2.67
N TYR A 22 -10.58 8.48 -2.60
CA TYR A 22 -10.00 7.29 -2.00
C TYR A 22 -10.51 6.05 -2.74
N VAL A 23 -9.63 5.07 -2.94
CA VAL A 23 -9.98 3.76 -3.48
C VAL A 23 -9.23 2.65 -2.73
N ALA A 24 -9.90 1.53 -2.50
CA ALA A 24 -9.29 0.28 -2.08
C ALA A 24 -9.71 -0.84 -3.05
N LEU A 25 -8.75 -1.62 -3.52
CA LEU A 25 -8.96 -2.72 -4.48
C LEU A 25 -8.33 -3.99 -3.93
N LYS A 26 -8.93 -5.13 -4.28
CA LYS A 26 -8.37 -6.47 -4.10
C LYS A 26 -8.26 -7.10 -5.47
N LEU A 27 -7.03 -7.39 -5.88
CA LEU A 27 -6.71 -8.00 -7.16
C LEU A 27 -6.11 -9.38 -6.93
N PHE A 28 -6.21 -10.22 -7.95
CA PHE A 28 -5.55 -11.52 -8.00
C PHE A 28 -4.75 -11.60 -9.30
N ILE A 29 -3.61 -12.27 -9.23
CA ILE A 29 -2.83 -12.60 -10.41
C ILE A 29 -3.04 -14.08 -10.68
N ASP A 30 -3.70 -14.38 -11.80
CA ASP A 30 -4.05 -15.75 -12.16
C ASP A 30 -2.85 -16.48 -12.78
N ASN A 31 -1.93 -16.90 -11.92
CA ASN A 31 -0.84 -17.78 -12.27
C ASN A 31 -0.42 -18.66 -11.10
N TRP A 32 0.41 -19.68 -11.38
CA TRP A 32 0.85 -20.65 -10.38
C TRP A 32 1.57 -20.02 -9.18
N ARG A 33 2.31 -18.92 -9.39
CA ARG A 33 3.12 -18.27 -8.35
C ARG A 33 2.25 -17.52 -7.35
N TRP A 34 1.17 -16.90 -7.83
CA TRP A 34 0.30 -16.02 -7.04
C TRP A 34 -1.10 -16.61 -6.80
N ALA A 35 -1.30 -17.89 -7.11
CA ALA A 35 -2.55 -18.59 -6.88
C ALA A 35 -3.01 -18.43 -5.42
N GLY A 36 -4.20 -17.84 -5.24
CA GLY A 36 -4.79 -17.58 -3.93
C GLY A 36 -4.13 -16.46 -3.11
N VAL A 37 -3.18 -15.72 -3.67
CA VAL A 37 -2.53 -14.57 -3.00
C VAL A 37 -3.23 -13.27 -3.41
N PRO A 38 -3.96 -12.60 -2.49
CA PRO A 38 -4.61 -11.33 -2.80
C PRO A 38 -3.61 -10.17 -2.78
N PHE A 39 -3.74 -9.28 -3.74
CA PHE A 39 -3.04 -7.98 -3.80
C PHE A 39 -4.01 -6.88 -3.40
N TYR A 40 -3.77 -6.26 -2.25
CA TYR A 40 -4.56 -5.11 -1.81
C TYR A 40 -3.86 -3.81 -2.23
N LEU A 41 -4.59 -2.97 -2.94
CA LEU A 41 -4.15 -1.63 -3.31
C LEU A 41 -5.03 -0.65 -2.56
N ARG A 42 -4.43 0.41 -2.00
CA ARG A 42 -5.17 1.57 -1.51
C ARG A 42 -4.46 2.84 -1.94
N SER A 43 -5.25 3.83 -2.32
CA SER A 43 -4.76 5.17 -2.65
C SER A 43 -5.80 6.19 -2.22
N GLY A 44 -5.35 7.32 -1.69
CA GLY A 44 -6.26 8.37 -1.27
C GLY A 44 -5.59 9.72 -1.07
N LYS A 45 -6.41 10.76 -1.10
CA LYS A 45 -6.02 12.14 -0.80
C LYS A 45 -6.45 12.52 0.61
N ARG A 46 -5.79 13.55 1.17
CA ARG A 46 -6.03 14.05 2.53
C ARG A 46 -5.93 12.95 3.60
N LEU A 47 -5.04 11.98 3.40
CA LEU A 47 -4.64 11.01 4.41
C LEU A 47 -3.66 11.65 5.43
N PRO A 48 -3.43 11.06 6.61
CA PRO A 48 -2.60 11.67 7.65
C PRO A 48 -1.15 11.89 7.24
N ARG A 49 -0.64 11.11 6.28
CA ARG A 49 0.74 11.18 5.79
C ARG A 49 0.79 10.94 4.28
N ARG A 50 1.72 11.62 3.60
CA ARG A 50 2.13 11.26 2.23
C ARG A 50 3.04 10.05 2.34
N VAL A 51 2.62 8.90 1.82
CA VAL A 51 3.40 7.66 1.83
C VAL A 51 3.14 6.88 0.54
N SER A 52 4.18 6.26 0.01
CA SER A 52 4.14 5.19 -0.99
C SER A 52 4.97 4.03 -0.46
N GLU A 53 4.32 2.93 -0.13
CA GLU A 53 4.94 1.74 0.47
C GLU A 53 4.36 0.47 -0.18
N ILE A 54 5.21 -0.54 -0.37
CA ILE A 54 4.80 -1.91 -0.68
C ILE A 54 5.05 -2.75 0.57
N ALA A 55 4.01 -3.40 1.09
CA ALA A 55 4.13 -4.28 2.24
C ALA A 55 3.79 -5.72 1.84
N ILE A 56 4.74 -6.63 2.03
CA ILE A 56 4.59 -8.07 1.82
C ILE A 56 4.45 -8.74 3.18
N GLN A 57 3.26 -9.21 3.49
CA GLN A 57 2.98 -9.99 4.70
C GLN A 57 3.13 -11.48 4.39
N PHE A 58 4.06 -12.13 5.09
CA PHE A 58 4.28 -13.56 4.94
C PHE A 58 3.20 -14.34 5.70
N LYS A 59 2.96 -15.59 5.27
CA LYS A 59 2.14 -16.53 6.03
C LYS A 59 2.80 -16.79 7.38
N ALA A 60 1.98 -17.00 8.42
CA ALA A 60 2.47 -17.47 9.70
C ALA A 60 3.21 -18.81 9.53
N ALA A 61 4.29 -19.01 10.30
CA ALA A 61 5.03 -20.25 10.26
C ALA A 61 4.14 -21.41 10.74
N PRO A 62 4.05 -22.54 10.00
CA PRO A 62 3.13 -23.62 10.32
C PRO A 62 3.53 -24.44 11.56
N THR A 63 4.76 -24.31 12.05
CA THR A 63 5.29 -25.14 13.15
C THR A 63 6.15 -24.29 14.08
N MET A 64 5.85 -24.37 15.38
CA MET A 64 6.59 -23.72 16.45
C MET A 64 7.53 -24.73 17.11
N ILE A 65 8.83 -24.43 17.14
CA ILE A 65 9.82 -25.20 17.92
C ILE A 65 9.78 -24.78 19.40
N PHE A 66 9.12 -23.66 19.71
CA PHE A 66 9.02 -23.10 21.06
C PHE A 66 7.66 -23.47 21.68
N ALA A 67 7.65 -24.49 22.53
CA ALA A 67 6.44 -25.14 23.06
C ALA A 67 5.54 -24.23 23.92
N ASP A 68 6.10 -23.17 24.52
CA ASP A 68 5.41 -22.36 25.55
C ASP A 68 4.92 -20.98 25.08
N THR A 69 4.94 -20.70 23.76
CA THR A 69 4.38 -19.45 23.21
C THR A 69 3.12 -19.74 22.40
N PRO A 70 1.95 -19.21 22.77
CA PRO A 70 0.71 -19.43 22.02
C PRO A 70 0.85 -19.01 20.55
N LEU A 71 0.36 -19.83 19.63
CA LEU A 71 0.42 -19.60 18.17
C LEU A 71 -0.22 -18.26 17.75
N ASN A 72 -1.18 -17.78 18.55
CA ASN A 72 -1.92 -16.55 18.30
C ASN A 72 -1.15 -15.27 18.66
N ASP A 73 0.02 -15.38 19.31
CA ASP A 73 0.79 -14.22 19.77
C ASP A 73 1.94 -13.82 18.83
N LEU A 74 2.16 -14.57 17.75
CA LEU A 74 3.22 -14.25 16.78
C LEU A 74 2.68 -13.49 15.59
N ASP A 75 3.06 -12.22 15.53
CA ASP A 75 2.87 -11.39 14.36
C ASP A 75 3.54 -12.05 13.12
N PRO A 76 2.87 -12.06 11.96
CA PRO A 76 3.48 -12.51 10.72
C PRO A 76 4.65 -11.63 10.34
N ASN A 77 5.65 -12.22 9.67
CA ASN A 77 6.77 -11.44 9.14
C ASN A 77 6.25 -10.46 8.09
N VAL A 78 6.84 -9.26 8.05
CA VAL A 78 6.48 -8.23 7.07
C VAL A 78 7.74 -7.63 6.47
N LEU A 79 7.84 -7.69 5.14
CA LEU A 79 8.82 -6.94 4.36
C LEU A 79 8.14 -5.68 3.84
N ALA A 80 8.59 -4.51 4.29
CA ALA A 80 8.08 -3.22 3.86
C ALA A 80 9.14 -2.49 3.02
N ILE A 81 8.77 -2.09 1.82
CA ILE A 81 9.59 -1.34 0.88
C ILE A 81 8.99 0.07 0.81
N ARG A 82 9.69 1.05 1.36
CA ARG A 82 9.30 2.46 1.35
C ARG A 82 9.85 3.12 0.09
N ILE A 83 8.95 3.62 -0.75
CA ILE A 83 9.28 4.32 -1.99
C ILE A 83 9.40 5.82 -1.73
N GLN A 84 8.50 6.40 -0.93
CA GLN A 84 8.59 7.80 -0.49
C GLN A 84 7.63 8.07 0.68
N PRO A 85 7.93 9.01 1.59
CA PRO A 85 9.26 9.56 1.86
C PRO A 85 10.16 8.51 2.53
N ASP A 86 11.42 8.85 2.79
CA ASP A 86 12.38 8.02 3.53
C ASP A 86 12.58 6.64 2.89
N GLU A 87 13.14 6.67 1.67
CA GLU A 87 13.44 5.49 0.87
C GLU A 87 14.20 4.46 1.70
N GLY A 88 13.71 3.22 1.69
CA GLY A 88 14.28 2.20 2.53
C GLY A 88 13.51 0.90 2.53
N ILE A 89 14.06 -0.06 3.25
CA ILE A 89 13.51 -1.40 3.38
C ILE A 89 13.53 -1.77 4.84
N SER A 90 12.41 -2.30 5.35
CA SER A 90 12.39 -2.94 6.67
C SER A 90 11.84 -4.35 6.62
N LEU A 91 12.44 -5.22 7.43
CA LEU A 91 11.99 -6.58 7.67
C LEU A 91 11.62 -6.72 9.15
N LYS A 92 10.32 -6.86 9.43
CA LYS A 92 9.81 -7.22 10.75
C LYS A 92 9.71 -8.73 10.85
N PHE A 93 10.33 -9.30 11.86
CA PHE A 93 10.29 -10.74 12.16
C PHE A 93 10.42 -10.98 13.65
N SER A 94 10.14 -12.21 14.08
CA SER A 94 10.17 -12.58 15.50
C SER A 94 11.53 -13.15 15.90
N SER A 95 12.09 -12.66 17.02
CA SER A 95 13.36 -13.12 17.58
C SER A 95 13.27 -13.37 19.07
N LYS A 96 14.07 -14.30 19.59
CA LYS A 96 14.23 -14.53 21.03
C LYS A 96 14.80 -13.28 21.69
N THR A 97 14.25 -12.91 22.85
CA THR A 97 14.80 -11.83 23.67
C THR A 97 16.04 -12.34 24.42
N PRO A 98 17.19 -11.64 24.36
CA PRO A 98 18.38 -12.05 25.13
C PRO A 98 18.07 -12.22 26.62
N GLY A 99 18.46 -13.37 27.20
CA GLY A 99 18.23 -13.67 28.62
C GLY A 99 16.81 -14.12 28.99
N GLN A 100 15.88 -14.20 28.03
CA GLN A 100 14.48 -14.56 28.28
C GLN A 100 13.99 -15.65 27.29
N PRO A 101 13.06 -16.53 27.68
CA PRO A 101 12.50 -17.52 26.76
C PRO A 101 11.49 -16.92 25.78
N GLN A 102 10.98 -15.71 26.04
CA GLN A 102 9.96 -15.09 25.19
C GLN A 102 10.50 -14.61 23.85
N ILE A 103 9.66 -14.77 22.83
CA ILE A 103 9.86 -14.26 21.48
C ILE A 103 9.21 -12.88 21.38
N ARG A 104 9.87 -11.93 20.70
CA ARG A 104 9.32 -10.60 20.42
C ARG A 104 9.59 -10.19 18.98
N PRO A 105 8.73 -9.36 18.38
CA PRO A 105 9.01 -8.80 17.06
C PRO A 105 10.21 -7.85 17.14
N VAL A 106 11.17 -8.05 16.23
CA VAL A 106 12.30 -7.18 15.97
C VAL A 106 12.21 -6.66 14.53
N THR A 107 12.84 -5.51 14.26
CA THR A 107 12.84 -4.89 12.93
C THR A 107 14.27 -4.64 12.49
N MET A 108 14.66 -5.23 11.35
CA MET A 108 15.83 -4.76 10.61
C MET A 108 15.38 -3.62 9.70
N ASP A 109 16.06 -2.48 9.78
CA ASP A 109 15.70 -1.28 9.01
C ASP A 109 16.91 -0.74 8.27
N PHE A 110 16.73 -0.50 6.98
CA PHE A 110 17.67 0.15 6.10
C PHE A 110 17.03 1.42 5.55
N ARG A 111 17.76 2.55 5.63
CA ARG A 111 17.31 3.87 5.14
C ARG A 111 18.37 4.45 4.23
N TYR A 112 17.99 4.71 2.98
CA TYR A 112 18.90 5.13 1.93
C TYR A 112 19.62 6.44 2.29
N GLY A 113 18.87 7.45 2.76
CA GLY A 113 19.43 8.74 3.15
C GLY A 113 20.45 8.68 4.29
N VAL A 114 20.30 7.74 5.23
CA VAL A 114 21.25 7.56 6.34
C VAL A 114 22.49 6.79 5.87
N SER A 115 22.31 5.77 5.04
CA SER A 115 23.40 4.89 4.61
C SER A 115 24.30 5.51 3.55
N PHE A 116 23.76 6.33 2.65
CA PHE A 116 24.53 6.89 1.54
C PHE A 116 24.77 8.39 1.63
N GLY A 117 24.01 9.14 2.45
CA GLY A 117 24.20 10.58 2.62
C GLY A 117 24.00 11.41 1.35
N VAL A 118 23.45 10.80 0.29
CA VAL A 118 23.20 11.43 -1.02
C VAL A 118 21.70 11.40 -1.27
N THR A 119 21.16 12.53 -1.72
CA THR A 119 19.79 12.62 -2.18
C THR A 119 19.65 11.82 -3.47
N SER A 120 18.65 10.94 -3.55
CA SER A 120 18.31 10.26 -4.79
C SER A 120 18.05 11.31 -5.90
N PRO A 121 18.56 11.10 -7.14
CA PRO A 121 18.30 12.01 -8.24
C PRO A 121 16.79 12.14 -8.48
N ASP A 122 16.36 13.29 -8.99
CA ASP A 122 14.94 13.48 -9.32
C ASP A 122 14.49 12.43 -10.35
N ALA A 123 13.22 12.02 -10.26
CA ALA A 123 12.67 11.01 -11.15
C ALA A 123 12.82 11.39 -12.64
N TYR A 124 12.71 12.68 -12.98
CA TYR A 124 12.88 13.12 -14.36
C TYR A 124 14.34 13.13 -14.81
N GLU A 125 15.30 13.42 -13.93
CA GLU A 125 16.72 13.34 -14.28
C GLU A 125 17.09 11.93 -14.74
N ARG A 126 16.61 10.92 -14.00
CA ARG A 126 16.83 9.52 -14.35
C ARG A 126 16.17 9.14 -15.67
N LEU A 127 14.90 9.47 -15.86
CA LEU A 127 14.16 9.11 -17.08
C LEU A 127 14.73 9.81 -18.34
N LEU A 128 15.17 11.07 -18.21
CA LEU A 128 15.81 11.77 -19.31
C LEU A 128 17.14 11.13 -19.70
N LEU A 129 17.95 10.73 -18.72
CA LEU A 129 19.20 10.01 -18.97
C LEU A 129 18.94 8.66 -19.65
N ASP A 130 17.98 7.88 -19.15
CA ASP A 130 17.63 6.58 -19.73
C ASP A 130 17.15 6.73 -21.19
N CYS A 131 16.37 7.78 -21.50
CA CYS A 131 15.98 8.12 -22.86
C CYS A 131 17.18 8.43 -23.78
N MET A 132 18.17 9.20 -23.29
CA MET A 132 19.38 9.50 -24.05
C MET A 132 20.25 8.26 -24.29
N LEU A 133 20.24 7.31 -23.37
CA LEU A 133 20.97 6.04 -23.47
C LEU A 133 20.20 4.96 -24.26
N GLY A 134 18.94 5.22 -24.63
CA GLY A 134 18.07 4.25 -25.29
C GLY A 134 17.63 3.10 -24.37
N ASP A 135 17.66 3.30 -23.05
CA ASP A 135 17.19 2.32 -22.08
C ASP A 135 15.69 2.51 -21.82
N SER A 136 14.88 1.54 -22.27
CA SER A 136 13.43 1.58 -22.12
C SER A 136 12.92 0.89 -20.85
N THR A 137 13.79 0.45 -19.94
CA THR A 137 13.42 -0.41 -18.79
C THR A 137 12.42 0.24 -17.83
N LEU A 138 12.49 1.56 -17.65
CA LEU A 138 11.59 2.32 -16.75
C LEU A 138 10.42 2.99 -17.47
N PHE A 139 10.24 2.71 -18.77
CA PHE A 139 9.14 3.25 -19.57
C PHE A 139 8.04 2.20 -19.72
N THR A 140 6.79 2.63 -19.53
CA THR A 140 5.65 1.76 -19.73
C THR A 140 5.50 1.40 -21.21
N ARG A 141 5.45 0.10 -21.50
CA ARG A 141 5.24 -0.38 -22.86
C ARG A 141 3.78 -0.23 -23.28
N ARG A 142 3.54 -0.26 -24.59
CA ARG A 142 2.18 -0.16 -25.15
C ARG A 142 1.24 -1.24 -24.61
N ASP A 143 1.69 -2.49 -24.58
CA ASP A 143 0.89 -3.63 -24.12
C ASP A 143 0.61 -3.57 -22.61
N GLU A 144 1.53 -3.05 -21.81
CA GLU A 144 1.31 -2.79 -20.38
C GLU A 144 0.23 -1.72 -20.15
N VAL A 145 0.22 -0.66 -20.97
CA VAL A 145 -0.83 0.37 -20.92
C VAL A 145 -2.19 -0.21 -21.32
N GLU A 146 -2.25 -0.97 -22.42
CA GLU A 146 -3.49 -1.62 -22.88
C GLU A 146 -4.03 -2.60 -21.82
N ALA A 147 -3.17 -3.41 -21.18
CA ALA A 147 -3.57 -4.31 -20.11
C ALA A 147 -4.08 -3.56 -18.87
N SER A 148 -3.43 -2.45 -18.48
CA SER A 148 -3.86 -1.62 -17.36
C SER A 148 -5.25 -1.02 -17.60
N TRP A 149 -5.51 -0.53 -18.81
CA TRP A 149 -6.84 -0.03 -19.19
C TRP A 149 -7.87 -1.15 -19.24
N SER A 150 -7.54 -2.32 -19.78
CA SER A 150 -8.46 -3.46 -19.80
C SER A 150 -8.89 -3.88 -18.39
N LEU A 151 -8.00 -3.77 -17.40
CA LEU A 151 -8.30 -4.08 -16.01
C LEU A 151 -9.18 -3.00 -15.35
N LEU A 152 -8.88 -1.73 -15.57
CA LEU A 152 -9.54 -0.62 -14.85
C LEU A 152 -10.83 -0.12 -15.52
N THR A 153 -10.96 -0.24 -16.84
CA THR A 153 -12.12 0.27 -17.59
C THR A 153 -13.45 -0.27 -17.08
N PRO A 154 -13.62 -1.59 -16.85
CA PRO A 154 -14.89 -2.12 -16.34
C PRO A 154 -15.25 -1.56 -14.95
N ILE A 155 -14.24 -1.33 -14.10
CA ILE A 155 -14.43 -0.76 -12.76
C ILE A 155 -14.92 0.70 -12.87
N LEU A 156 -14.29 1.48 -13.75
CA LEU A 156 -14.65 2.88 -14.00
C LEU A 156 -16.06 3.01 -14.61
N GLN A 157 -16.39 2.16 -15.58
CA GLN A 157 -17.72 2.13 -16.21
C GLN A 157 -18.81 1.77 -15.20
N ALA A 158 -18.60 0.72 -14.40
CA ALA A 158 -19.55 0.33 -13.37
C ALA A 158 -19.77 1.44 -12.33
N TRP A 159 -18.72 2.21 -11.99
CA TRP A 159 -18.85 3.36 -11.08
C TRP A 159 -19.62 4.52 -11.70
N ALA A 160 -19.46 4.76 -13.00
CA ALA A 160 -20.13 5.85 -13.71
C ALA A 160 -21.61 5.56 -13.99
N GLU A 161 -21.95 4.30 -14.29
CA GLU A 161 -23.30 3.86 -14.65
C GLU A 161 -24.15 3.44 -13.44
N GLY A 162 -23.49 3.00 -12.36
CA GLY A 162 -24.17 2.55 -11.16
C GLY A 162 -24.88 3.68 -10.40
N PRO A 163 -25.88 3.34 -9.55
CA PRO A 163 -26.41 4.31 -8.60
C PRO A 163 -25.27 4.82 -7.71
N PRO A 164 -25.32 6.09 -7.26
CA PRO A 164 -24.31 6.63 -6.35
C PRO A 164 -24.09 5.66 -5.20
N PRO A 165 -22.88 5.08 -5.03
CA PRO A 165 -22.65 4.21 -3.90
C PRO A 165 -22.91 5.02 -2.62
N PRO A 166 -23.34 4.38 -1.51
CA PRO A 166 -23.40 5.06 -0.22
C PRO A 166 -22.01 5.62 0.07
N PHE A 167 -21.83 6.92 -0.16
CA PHE A 167 -20.53 7.57 -0.26
C PHE A 167 -19.87 7.49 1.12
N PRO A 168 -18.93 6.56 1.36
CA PRO A 168 -18.37 6.39 2.68
C PRO A 168 -17.37 7.52 2.86
N ASN A 169 -17.86 8.64 3.39
CA ASN A 169 -17.04 9.78 3.70
C ASN A 169 -16.01 9.40 4.76
N TYR A 170 -14.88 10.09 4.72
CA TYR A 170 -13.83 9.96 5.71
C TYR A 170 -13.33 11.34 6.11
N GLU A 171 -12.91 11.46 7.35
CA GLU A 171 -12.36 12.71 7.87
C GLU A 171 -11.00 12.98 7.22
N ALA A 172 -10.76 14.24 6.83
CA ALA A 172 -9.44 14.63 6.37
C ALA A 172 -8.40 14.42 7.47
N GLY A 173 -7.34 13.67 7.15
CA GLY A 173 -6.33 13.24 8.12
C GLY A 173 -6.59 11.85 8.72
N SER A 174 -7.68 11.16 8.35
CA SER A 174 -7.88 9.74 8.66
C SER A 174 -7.26 8.83 7.59
N TRP A 175 -7.09 7.54 7.90
CA TRP A 175 -6.55 6.53 6.96
C TRP A 175 -7.55 6.06 5.88
N GLY A 176 -8.62 6.83 5.66
CA GLY A 176 -9.71 6.50 4.75
C GLY A 176 -11.01 6.16 5.50
N PRO A 177 -12.02 5.66 4.79
CA PRO A 177 -13.32 5.31 5.36
C PRO A 177 -13.28 3.96 6.09
N ALA A 178 -14.15 3.80 7.09
CA ALA A 178 -14.32 2.53 7.82
C ALA A 178 -14.62 1.34 6.89
N ALA A 179 -15.34 1.59 5.78
CA ALA A 179 -15.61 0.59 4.76
C ALA A 179 -14.33 -0.03 4.13
N ALA A 180 -13.21 0.71 4.10
CA ALA A 180 -11.93 0.19 3.63
C ALA A 180 -11.28 -0.76 4.65
N ASP A 181 -11.46 -0.52 5.95
CA ASP A 181 -11.02 -1.42 7.00
C ASP A 181 -11.88 -2.70 7.01
N ASP A 182 -13.20 -2.56 6.92
CA ASP A 182 -14.13 -3.68 6.83
C ASP A 182 -13.87 -4.55 5.59
N PHE A 183 -13.51 -3.93 4.47
CA PHE A 183 -13.21 -4.60 3.21
C PHE A 183 -12.08 -5.63 3.35
N ILE A 184 -10.96 -5.25 3.98
CA ILE A 184 -9.82 -6.16 4.17
C ILE A 184 -10.06 -7.12 5.36
N ALA A 185 -10.82 -6.68 6.37
CA ALA A 185 -11.17 -7.49 7.54
C ALA A 185 -12.02 -8.72 7.20
N ARG A 186 -12.84 -8.65 6.13
CA ARG A 186 -13.59 -9.81 5.59
C ARG A 186 -12.68 -10.99 5.25
N ASP A 187 -11.42 -10.73 4.93
CA ASP A 187 -10.43 -11.78 4.65
C ASP A 187 -9.52 -12.10 5.86
N GLY A 188 -9.88 -11.65 7.07
CA GLY A 188 -9.09 -11.83 8.29
C GLY A 188 -7.78 -11.03 8.29
N ARG A 189 -7.72 -9.93 7.54
CA ARG A 189 -6.52 -9.10 7.36
C ARG A 189 -6.79 -7.66 7.84
N SER A 190 -5.72 -6.91 8.06
CA SER A 190 -5.81 -5.50 8.44
C SER A 190 -4.77 -4.69 7.67
N TRP A 191 -5.07 -3.41 7.43
CA TRP A 191 -4.09 -2.52 6.83
C TRP A 191 -2.91 -2.29 7.78
N ARG A 192 -1.72 -2.21 7.20
CA ARG A 192 -0.53 -1.80 7.94
C ARG A 192 -0.70 -0.36 8.45
N ARG A 193 -0.36 -0.17 9.72
CA ARG A 193 -0.29 1.14 10.36
C ARG A 193 1.05 1.79 9.97
N LEU A 194 0.98 3.01 9.43
CA LEU A 194 2.09 3.79 8.89
C LEU A 194 2.35 5.05 9.74
#